data_AF-A0A444KBI6-F1
#
_entry.id   AF-A0A444KBI6-F1
#
_cell.length_a   1.000
_cell.length_b   1.000
_cell.length_c   1.000
_cell.angle_alpha   90.00
_cell.angle_beta   90.00
_cell.angle_gamma   90.00
#
_symmetry.space_group_name_H-M   'P 1'
#
loop_
_entity.id
_entity.type
_entity.pdbx_description
1 polymer ?
#
loop_
_entity_poly.entity_id
_entity_poly.type
_entity_poly.pdbx_seq_one_letter_code
_entity_poly.pdbx_strand_id
1 'polypeptide(L)' 'AEALIALGLSTSKRGAYANPLAKPYRGILKSFAPGAVAAE' A
#
# COMPACT_ATOMS: atom_id res chain seq x y z
N ALA A 1 8.02 -12.14 9.93
CA ALA A 1 6.89 -12.21 10.88
C ALA A 1 6.06 -13.45 10.57
N GLU A 2 6.56 -14.63 10.91
CA GLU A 2 5.98 -15.92 10.49
C GLU A 2 4.71 -16.25 11.27
N ALA A 3 4.65 -15.90 12.56
CA ALA A 3 3.47 -16.10 13.40
C ALA A 3 2.23 -15.34 12.89
N LEU A 4 2.38 -14.12 12.36
CA LEU A 4 1.26 -13.37 11.77
C LEU A 4 0.73 -14.05 10.51
N ILE A 5 1.63 -14.56 9.68
CA ILE A 5 1.27 -15.29 8.45
C ILE A 5 0.51 -16.57 8.80
N ALA A 6 0.99 -17.34 9.79
CA ALA A 6 0.31 -18.55 10.27
C ALA A 6 -1.10 -18.26 10.80
N LEU A 7 -1.33 -17.06 11.35
CA LEU A 7 -2.63 -16.60 11.84
C LEU A 7 -3.48 -15.87 10.78
N GLY A 8 -3.00 -15.73 9.55
CA GLY A 8 -3.70 -15.01 8.48
C GLY A 8 -3.84 -13.50 8.72
N LEU A 9 -2.98 -12.91 9.57
CA LEU A 9 -3.03 -11.50 9.93
C LEU A 9 -2.12 -10.67 9.01
N SER A 10 -2.62 -9.51 8.60
CA SER A 10 -1.89 -8.54 7.78
C SER A 10 -2.00 -7.13 8.37
N THR A 11 -1.30 -6.16 7.76
CA THR A 11 -1.37 -4.76 8.20
C THR A 11 -2.76 -4.18 7.95
N SER A 12 -3.40 -3.67 9.00
CA SER A 12 -4.67 -2.96 8.88
C SER A 12 -4.51 -1.77 7.95
N LYS A 13 -5.30 -1.71 6.88
CA LYS A 13 -5.38 -0.55 5.97
C LYS A 13 -6.39 0.50 6.42
N ARG A 14 -6.86 0.41 7.67
CA ARG A 14 -7.69 1.43 8.31
C ARG A 14 -6.79 2.40 9.08
N GLY A 15 -6.85 3.68 8.75
CA GLY A 15 -6.13 4.76 9.45
C GLY A 15 -4.69 4.93 9.00
N ALA A 16 -3.74 4.90 9.95
CA ALA A 16 -2.35 5.31 9.72
C ALA A 16 -1.62 4.54 8.59
N TYR A 17 -2.01 3.30 8.32
CA TYR A 17 -1.43 2.46 7.26
C TYR A 17 -2.38 2.29 6.06
N ALA A 18 -3.36 3.19 5.90
CA ALA A 18 -4.22 3.22 4.73
C ALA A 18 -3.40 3.34 3.44
N ASN A 19 -4.03 2.94 2.34
CA ASN A 19 -3.39 3.08 1.03
C ASN A 19 -3.04 4.55 0.77
N PRO A 20 -1.87 4.84 0.17
CA PRO A 20 -1.47 6.21 -0.08
C PRO A 20 -2.48 6.95 -0.94
N LEU A 21 -2.76 8.21 -0.59
CA LEU A 21 -3.65 9.06 -1.37
C LEU A 21 -3.13 9.25 -2.80
N ALA A 22 -4.05 9.29 -3.76
CA ALA A 22 -3.76 9.53 -5.17
C ALA A 22 -3.09 10.90 -5.34
N LYS A 23 -1.77 10.90 -5.54
CA LYS A 23 -0.97 12.11 -5.79
C LYS A 23 0.26 11.78 -6.63
N PRO A 24 0.77 12.72 -7.44
CA PRO A 24 1.94 12.46 -8.25
C PRO A 24 3.17 12.25 -7.38
N TYR A 25 3.86 11.14 -7.59
CA TYR A 25 5.19 10.91 -7.04
C TYR A 25 6.23 11.38 -8.07
N ARG A 26 7.34 11.96 -7.60
CA ARG A 26 8.38 12.53 -8.45
C ARG A 26 9.70 11.77 -8.32
N GLY A 27 10.59 11.98 -9.30
CA GLY A 27 11.90 11.34 -9.33
C GLY A 27 11.81 9.83 -9.44
N ILE A 28 12.67 9.13 -8.69
CA ILE A 28 12.75 7.66 -8.70
C ILE A 28 11.45 6.96 -8.27
N LEU A 29 10.56 7.67 -7.56
CA LEU A 29 9.31 7.13 -7.07
C LEU A 29 8.14 7.27 -8.05
N LYS A 30 8.34 7.89 -9.22
CA LYS A 30 7.28 8.16 -10.20
C LYS A 30 6.50 6.91 -10.61
N SER A 31 7.18 5.76 -10.74
CA SER A 31 6.56 4.47 -11.09
C SER A 31 5.67 3.89 -10.00
N PHE A 32 5.80 4.33 -8.75
CA PHE A 32 5.01 3.86 -7.61
C PHE A 32 3.85 4.80 -7.28
N ALA A 33 3.57 5.80 -8.13
CA ALA A 33 2.47 6.73 -7.92
C ALA A 33 1.12 5.97 -7.92
N PRO A 34 0.29 6.12 -6.89
CA PRO A 34 -1.02 5.50 -6.82
C PRO A 34 -1.94 6.08 -7.92
N GLY A 35 -2.54 5.21 -8.73
CA GLY A 35 -3.47 5.61 -9.81
C GLY A 35 -3.20 4.97 -11.18
N ALA A 36 -2.03 4.35 -11.41
CA ALA A 36 -1.79 3.59 -12.65
C ALA A 36 -2.31 2.13 -12.59
N VAL A 37 -2.52 1.61 -11.38
CA VAL A 37 -3.01 0.26 -11.10
C VAL A 37 -3.91 0.31 -9.86
N ALA A 38 -5.08 0.93 -9.98
CA ALA A 38 -6.08 0.91 -8.90
C ALA A 38 -7.44 0.47 -9.44
N ALA A 39 -7.47 -0.76 -9.97
CA ALA A 39 -8.64 -1.64 -9.99
C ALA A 39 -8.19 -3.04 -10.43
N GLU A 40 -7.91 -3.89 -9.46
CA GLU A 40 -8.23 -5.32 -9.51
C GLU A 40 -8.74 -5.72 -8.12
#